data_AF-A0A9X3Z853-F1
#
_entry.id   AF-A0A9X3Z853-F1
#
_cell.length_a   1.000
_cell.length_b   1.000
_cell.length_c   1.000
_cell.angle_alpha   90.00
_cell.angle_beta   90.00
_cell.angle_gamma   90.00
#
_symmetry.space_group_name_H-M   'P 1'
#
loop_
_entity.id
_entity.type
_entity.pdbx_description
1 polymer ?
#
loop_
_entity_poly.entity_id
_entity_poly.type
_entity_poly.pdbx_seq_one_letter_code
_entity_poly.pdbx_strand_id
1 'polypeptide(L)'
;MKKWKVIVLVSFCSFTLSGCGYSEDVAEIYVLVPSQKTSQFTEDLGKVAKEQGLAPSLGQATDDYGHTIYVIEAKGKFLRLWGTNMPLDPSKCGTYEVDPGQYVITIDHSFPIGGLIPILPKTWRTKPQKLLSEIGKQLGETGYAVQSKAMACSPVLQERLRQEAK
;
A
#
# COMPACT_ATOMS: atom_id res chain seq x y z
N MET A 1 10.33 -63.85 16.75
CA MET A 1 10.25 -62.61 17.55
C MET A 1 10.69 -61.44 16.67
N LYS A 2 9.75 -60.62 16.17
CA LYS A 2 10.00 -59.49 15.25
C LYS A 2 10.18 -58.20 16.06
N LYS A 3 11.35 -57.56 15.95
CA LYS A 3 11.63 -56.24 16.56
C LYS A 3 11.17 -55.16 15.58
N TRP A 4 10.09 -54.46 15.89
CA TRP A 4 9.66 -53.26 15.18
C TRP A 4 10.47 -52.06 15.65
N LYS A 5 11.21 -51.44 14.74
CA LYS A 5 11.85 -50.14 14.96
C LYS A 5 10.83 -49.06 14.64
N VAL A 6 10.24 -48.47 15.68
CA VAL A 6 9.45 -47.25 15.57
C VAL A 6 10.45 -46.11 15.41
N ILE A 7 10.65 -45.64 14.17
CA ILE A 7 11.45 -44.45 13.89
C ILE A 7 10.52 -43.25 14.10
N VAL A 8 10.81 -42.51 15.17
CA VAL A 8 10.12 -41.28 15.57
C VAL A 8 10.38 -40.20 14.51
N LEU A 9 9.35 -39.86 13.76
CA LEU A 9 9.35 -38.83 12.73
C LEU A 9 8.77 -37.54 13.34
N VAL A 10 9.53 -36.92 14.24
CA VAL A 10 9.18 -35.64 14.88
C VAL A 10 10.34 -34.67 14.66
N SER A 11 10.52 -34.22 13.42
CA SER A 11 11.48 -33.17 13.09
C SER A 11 11.16 -32.53 11.73
N PHE A 12 9.92 -32.05 11.56
CA PHE A 12 9.52 -31.33 10.34
C PHE A 12 8.51 -30.21 10.63
N CYS A 13 8.68 -29.48 11.74
CA CYS A 13 7.87 -28.31 12.07
C CYS A 13 8.69 -27.08 12.52
N SER A 14 10.01 -27.07 12.32
CA SER A 14 10.88 -25.98 12.82
C SER A 14 11.45 -25.06 11.73
N PHE A 15 11.09 -25.25 10.46
CA PHE A 15 11.53 -24.38 9.36
C PHE A 15 10.31 -23.84 8.62
N THR A 16 9.74 -22.73 9.13
CA THR A 16 9.23 -21.58 8.34
C THR A 16 8.52 -20.60 9.29
N LEU A 17 9.19 -20.13 10.35
CA LEU A 17 8.93 -18.79 10.88
C LEU A 17 9.89 -17.80 10.18
N SER A 18 10.10 -17.97 8.88
CA SER A 18 10.64 -16.93 8.01
C SER A 18 9.59 -15.84 7.98
N GLY A 19 9.91 -14.73 8.66
CA GLY A 19 8.98 -13.69 9.05
C GLY A 19 8.23 -13.03 7.89
N CYS A 20 7.42 -12.04 8.26
CA CYS A 20 6.86 -11.04 7.36
C CYS A 20 8.01 -10.29 6.66
N GLY A 21 8.68 -10.96 5.72
CA GLY A 21 9.75 -10.42 4.92
C GLY A 21 9.14 -9.40 3.99
N TYR A 22 9.63 -8.17 4.09
CA TYR A 22 9.35 -7.11 3.15
C TYR A 22 9.63 -7.65 1.74
N SER A 23 8.59 -7.81 0.92
CA SER A 23 8.78 -8.27 -0.45
C SER A 23 9.54 -7.17 -1.19
N GLU A 24 10.78 -7.46 -1.59
CA GLU A 24 11.63 -6.50 -2.33
C GLU A 24 11.02 -6.06 -3.67
N ASP A 25 9.93 -6.71 -4.11
CA ASP A 25 9.21 -6.41 -5.35
C ASP A 25 8.05 -5.42 -5.16
N VAL A 26 7.80 -4.94 -3.92
CA VAL A 26 6.78 -3.92 -3.68
C VAL A 26 7.31 -2.57 -4.13
N ALA A 27 6.67 -1.99 -5.13
CA ALA A 27 6.86 -0.59 -5.49
C ALA A 27 5.95 0.29 -4.62
N GLU A 28 6.45 1.41 -4.12
CA GLU A 28 5.69 2.34 -3.27
C GLU A 28 5.89 3.81 -3.69
N ILE A 29 4.81 4.60 -3.62
CA ILE A 29 4.83 6.06 -3.71
C ILE A 29 3.89 6.66 -2.67
N TYR A 30 4.11 7.93 -2.36
CA TYR A 30 3.28 8.70 -1.44
C TYR A 30 2.61 9.84 -2.20
N VAL A 31 1.34 10.10 -1.91
CA VAL A 31 0.57 11.12 -2.61
C VAL A 31 -0.02 12.09 -1.60
N LEU A 32 0.30 13.37 -1.76
CA LEU A 32 -0.32 14.46 -1.02
C LEU A 32 -1.55 14.93 -1.77
N VAL A 33 -2.67 14.91 -1.07
CA VAL A 33 -3.99 15.22 -1.58
C VAL A 33 -4.43 16.55 -1.00
N PRO A 34 -4.74 17.56 -1.85
CA PRO A 34 -5.34 18.80 -1.39
C PRO A 34 -6.65 18.53 -0.64
N SER A 35 -6.96 19.30 0.41
CA SER A 35 -8.13 19.04 1.28
C SER A 35 -9.47 19.03 0.54
N GLN A 36 -9.54 19.74 -0.58
CA GLN A 36 -10.71 19.87 -1.46
C GLN A 36 -10.91 18.62 -2.33
N LYS A 37 -9.88 17.78 -2.45
CA LYS A 37 -9.90 16.54 -3.26
C LYS A 37 -9.82 15.27 -2.42
N THR A 38 -9.71 15.36 -1.09
CA THR A 38 -9.56 14.19 -0.21
C THR A 38 -10.63 13.13 -0.43
N SER A 39 -11.90 13.52 -0.56
CA SER A 39 -13.02 12.58 -0.78
C SER A 39 -13.08 12.00 -2.20
N GLN A 40 -12.46 12.66 -3.18
CA GLN A 40 -12.48 12.25 -4.59
C GLN A 40 -11.25 11.41 -4.98
N PHE A 41 -10.20 11.46 -4.16
CA PHE A 41 -8.91 10.89 -4.51
C PHE A 41 -8.97 9.39 -4.83
N THR A 42 -9.68 8.58 -4.05
CA THR A 42 -9.80 7.15 -4.32
C THR A 42 -10.56 6.86 -5.62
N GLU A 43 -11.52 7.69 -6.00
CA GLU A 43 -12.20 7.56 -7.29
C GLU A 43 -11.26 7.90 -8.45
N ASP A 44 -10.48 8.97 -8.32
CA ASP A 44 -9.51 9.37 -9.34
C ASP A 44 -8.38 8.35 -9.49
N LEU A 45 -7.86 7.83 -8.39
CA LEU A 45 -6.91 6.72 -8.40
C LEU A 45 -7.52 5.46 -9.03
N GLY A 46 -8.81 5.21 -8.78
CA GLY A 46 -9.54 4.12 -9.44
C GLY A 46 -9.65 4.29 -10.95
N LYS A 47 -9.91 5.51 -11.44
CA LYS A 47 -9.92 5.81 -12.89
C LYS A 47 -8.54 5.58 -13.51
N VAL A 48 -7.50 6.13 -12.90
CA VAL A 48 -6.11 5.95 -13.31
C VAL A 48 -5.74 4.46 -13.34
N ALA A 49 -6.03 3.72 -12.27
CA ALA A 49 -5.77 2.27 -12.22
C ALA A 49 -6.51 1.50 -13.32
N LYS A 50 -7.76 1.88 -13.62
CA LYS A 50 -8.57 1.30 -14.69
C LYS A 50 -7.98 1.53 -16.07
N GLU A 51 -7.46 2.73 -16.34
CA GLU A 51 -6.76 3.05 -17.59
C GLU A 51 -5.50 2.20 -17.79
N GLN A 52 -4.87 1.78 -16.68
CA GLN A 52 -3.74 0.86 -16.69
C GLN A 52 -4.14 -0.64 -16.73
N GLY A 53 -5.43 -0.95 -16.93
CA GLY A 53 -5.92 -2.32 -17.03
C GLY A 53 -6.05 -3.05 -15.69
N LEU A 54 -6.13 -2.32 -14.57
CA LEU A 54 -6.50 -2.88 -13.27
C LEU A 54 -8.01 -2.75 -13.05
N ALA A 55 -8.63 -3.68 -12.33
CA ALA A 55 -10.03 -3.59 -11.93
C ALA A 55 -10.12 -3.02 -10.50
N PRO A 56 -10.49 -1.74 -10.32
CA PRO A 56 -10.54 -1.10 -9.01
C PRO A 56 -11.76 -1.54 -8.19
N SER A 57 -11.56 -1.63 -6.88
CA SER A 57 -12.54 -1.83 -5.83
C SER A 57 -12.28 -0.79 -4.75
N LEU A 58 -13.26 0.06 -4.49
CA LEU A 58 -13.18 1.12 -3.49
C LEU A 58 -13.82 0.64 -2.19
N GLY A 59 -13.22 1.01 -1.06
CA GLY A 59 -13.73 0.70 0.27
C GLY A 59 -13.45 1.85 1.23
N GLN A 60 -14.22 1.90 2.31
CA GLN A 60 -13.97 2.79 3.42
C GLN A 60 -14.27 2.06 4.73
N ALA A 61 -13.52 2.39 5.77
CA ALA A 61 -13.74 1.92 7.13
C ALA A 61 -13.68 3.12 8.07
N THR A 62 -14.31 2.98 9.23
CA THR A 62 -14.19 3.95 10.33
C THR A 62 -13.54 3.23 11.49
N ASP A 63 -12.47 3.79 12.05
CA ASP A 63 -11.83 3.25 13.24
C ASP A 63 -12.62 3.59 14.53
N ASP A 64 -12.16 3.07 15.67
CA ASP A 64 -12.81 3.29 16.97
C ASP A 64 -12.78 4.75 17.43
N TYR A 65 -11.95 5.59 16.80
CA TYR A 65 -11.81 7.02 17.08
C TYR A 65 -12.61 7.89 16.11
N GLY A 66 -13.35 7.29 15.19
CA GLY A 66 -14.17 7.98 14.21
C GLY A 66 -13.42 8.48 12.98
N HIS A 67 -12.14 8.11 12.80
CA HIS A 67 -11.40 8.47 11.59
C HIS A 67 -11.82 7.59 10.41
N THR A 68 -11.98 8.19 9.24
CA THR A 68 -12.29 7.44 8.01
C THR A 68 -11.00 7.00 7.32
N ILE A 69 -10.86 5.69 7.16
CA ILE A 69 -9.82 5.06 6.36
C ILE A 69 -10.40 4.80 4.98
N TYR A 70 -9.80 5.39 3.96
CA TYR A 70 -10.18 5.19 2.57
C TYR A 70 -9.21 4.20 1.94
N VAL A 71 -9.76 3.12 1.38
CA VAL A 71 -8.99 2.03 0.80
C VAL A 71 -9.35 1.87 -0.66
N ILE A 72 -8.35 1.67 -1.49
CA ILE A 72 -8.53 1.18 -2.84
C ILE A 72 -7.67 -0.06 -3.05
N GLU A 73 -8.30 -1.10 -3.59
CA GLU A 73 -7.59 -2.23 -4.15
C GLU A 73 -7.90 -2.28 -5.64
N ALA A 74 -6.89 -2.38 -6.50
CA ALA A 74 -7.12 -2.65 -7.92
C ALA A 74 -6.35 -3.88 -8.37
N LYS A 75 -7.06 -4.84 -8.98
CA LYS A 75 -6.48 -6.14 -9.36
C LYS A 75 -6.34 -6.26 -10.87
N GLY A 76 -5.14 -6.60 -11.33
CA GLY A 76 -4.85 -7.02 -12.70
C GLY A 76 -4.48 -8.50 -12.76
N LYS A 77 -4.11 -8.96 -13.96
CA LYS A 77 -3.77 -10.38 -14.21
C LYS A 77 -2.66 -10.91 -13.30
N PHE A 78 -1.66 -10.09 -13.00
CA PHE A 78 -0.49 -10.45 -12.19
C PHE A 78 -0.04 -9.36 -11.24
N LEU A 79 -0.78 -8.25 -11.17
CA LEU A 79 -0.42 -7.08 -10.38
C LEU A 79 -1.60 -6.72 -9.50
N ARG A 80 -1.31 -6.25 -8.31
CA ARG A 80 -2.26 -5.68 -7.38
C ARG A 80 -1.77 -4.30 -7.00
N LEU A 81 -2.66 -3.33 -7.08
CA LEU A 81 -2.49 -2.00 -6.51
C LEU A 81 -3.25 -1.96 -5.20
N TRP A 82 -2.62 -1.41 -4.17
CA TRP A 82 -3.25 -1.11 -2.90
C TRP A 82 -2.94 0.33 -2.52
N GLY A 83 -3.98 1.10 -2.20
CA GLY A 83 -3.86 2.48 -1.73
C GLY A 83 -4.66 2.67 -0.45
N THR A 84 -4.09 3.41 0.50
CA THR A 84 -4.78 3.81 1.73
C THR A 84 -4.28 5.16 2.22
N ASN A 85 -5.12 5.92 2.93
CA ASN A 85 -4.61 7.05 3.69
C ASN A 85 -3.66 6.57 4.80
N MET A 86 -2.60 7.36 5.03
CA MET A 86 -1.49 6.98 5.89
C MET A 86 -1.84 7.13 7.36
N PRO A 87 -1.49 6.16 8.22
CA PRO A 87 -1.45 6.39 9.66
C PRO A 87 -0.38 7.43 9.97
N LEU A 88 -0.67 8.30 10.92
CA LEU A 88 0.25 9.33 11.39
C LEU A 88 1.14 8.80 12.51
N ASP A 89 2.36 9.34 12.59
CA ASP A 89 3.20 9.17 13.76
C ASP A 89 2.77 10.19 14.83
N PRO A 90 2.15 9.75 15.94
CA PRO A 90 1.62 10.67 16.94
C PRO A 90 2.72 11.50 17.61
N SER A 91 3.96 11.01 17.60
CA SER A 91 5.11 11.75 18.15
C SER A 91 5.48 12.98 17.32
N LYS A 92 5.09 13.03 16.04
CA LYS A 92 5.42 14.12 15.11
C LYS A 92 4.24 15.01 14.77
N CYS A 93 3.02 14.47 14.81
CA CYS A 93 1.83 15.16 14.27
C CYS A 93 0.69 15.35 15.28
N GLY A 94 0.94 15.09 16.57
CA GLY A 94 -0.05 15.25 17.63
C GLY A 94 -0.95 14.03 17.79
N THR A 95 -2.15 14.21 18.34
CA THR A 95 -3.05 13.11 18.71
C THR A 95 -3.83 12.51 17.54
N TYR A 96 -3.58 12.93 16.30
CA TYR A 96 -4.26 12.37 15.13
C TYR A 96 -3.64 11.05 14.72
N GLU A 97 -4.47 10.07 14.45
CA GLU A 97 -4.02 8.73 14.07
C GLU A 97 -3.92 8.54 12.55
N VAL A 98 -4.62 9.34 11.74
CA VAL A 98 -4.68 9.18 10.29
C VAL A 98 -4.62 10.52 9.55
N ASP A 99 -3.79 10.62 8.51
CA ASP A 99 -3.66 11.82 7.70
C ASP A 99 -4.69 11.82 6.55
N PRO A 100 -5.69 12.71 6.54
CA PRO A 100 -6.66 12.78 5.44
C PRO A 100 -6.04 13.31 4.13
N GLY A 101 -4.86 13.93 4.19
CA GLY A 101 -4.17 14.54 3.06
C GLY A 101 -2.99 13.75 2.52
N GLN A 102 -2.70 12.55 3.05
CA GLN A 102 -1.57 11.76 2.60
C GLN A 102 -1.94 10.29 2.42
N TYR A 103 -1.65 9.76 1.24
CA TYR A 103 -1.91 8.38 0.87
C TYR A 103 -0.61 7.65 0.56
N VAL A 104 -0.55 6.38 0.92
CA VAL A 104 0.45 5.43 0.45
C VAL A 104 -0.17 4.57 -0.63
N ILE A 105 0.53 4.43 -1.76
CA ILE A 105 0.12 3.56 -2.87
C ILE A 105 1.25 2.57 -3.09
N THR A 106 0.87 1.29 -3.12
CA THR A 106 1.77 0.18 -3.39
C THR A 106 1.29 -0.60 -4.61
N ILE A 107 2.23 -1.13 -5.38
CA ILE A 107 1.97 -2.14 -6.40
C ILE A 107 2.89 -3.32 -6.16
N ASP A 108 2.31 -4.50 -6.17
CA ASP A 108 3.02 -5.77 -6.04
C ASP A 108 2.43 -6.83 -6.98
N HIS A 109 3.06 -8.00 -7.04
CA HIS A 109 2.51 -9.13 -7.78
C HIS A 109 1.45 -9.84 -6.96
N SER A 110 0.28 -10.10 -7.56
CA SER A 110 -0.88 -10.67 -6.87
C SER A 110 -0.68 -12.09 -6.32
N PHE A 111 0.33 -12.80 -6.81
CA PHE A 111 0.61 -14.17 -6.38
C PHE A 111 1.77 -14.16 -5.39
N PRO A 112 1.67 -14.88 -4.25
CA PRO A 112 2.79 -15.09 -3.34
C PRO A 112 3.77 -16.07 -3.99
N ILE A 113 4.55 -15.61 -4.97
CA ILE A 113 5.57 -16.42 -5.65
C ILE A 113 6.84 -16.48 -4.76
N GLY A 114 6.67 -16.63 -3.45
CA GLY A 114 7.72 -16.50 -2.43
C GLY A 114 8.90 -17.46 -2.59
N GLY A 115 8.84 -18.42 -3.53
CA GLY A 115 9.98 -19.27 -3.91
C GLY A 115 10.43 -19.16 -5.37
N LEU A 116 9.70 -18.50 -6.27
CA LEU A 116 10.05 -18.46 -7.72
C LEU A 116 10.30 -17.04 -8.27
N ILE A 117 10.17 -15.99 -7.45
CA ILE A 117 10.62 -14.62 -7.81
C ILE A 117 12.05 -14.59 -8.40
N PRO A 118 13.06 -15.28 -7.82
CA PRO A 118 14.42 -15.26 -8.38
C PRO A 118 14.53 -15.96 -9.76
N ILE A 119 13.52 -16.72 -10.16
CA ILE A 119 13.46 -17.44 -11.44
C ILE A 119 12.69 -16.62 -12.50
N LEU A 120 11.92 -15.61 -12.10
CA LEU A 120 11.21 -14.75 -13.05
C LEU A 120 12.19 -13.91 -13.89
N PRO A 121 11.89 -13.67 -15.18
CA PRO A 121 12.66 -12.77 -16.02
C PRO A 121 12.76 -11.37 -15.38
N LYS A 122 13.91 -10.70 -15.52
CA LYS A 122 14.11 -9.32 -14.99
C LYS A 122 13.01 -8.35 -15.43
N THR A 123 12.48 -8.51 -16.64
CA THR A 123 11.39 -7.69 -17.19
C THR A 123 10.07 -7.82 -16.43
N TRP A 124 9.87 -8.88 -15.65
CA TRP A 124 8.69 -9.05 -14.81
C TRP A 124 8.85 -8.37 -13.44
N ARG A 125 10.07 -8.34 -12.90
CA ARG A 125 10.40 -7.69 -11.61
C ARG A 125 10.33 -6.17 -11.66
N THR A 126 10.47 -5.57 -12.84
CA THR A 126 10.38 -4.11 -13.00
C THR A 126 8.97 -3.61 -13.32
N LYS A 127 8.00 -4.52 -13.49
CA LYS A 127 6.63 -4.15 -13.84
C LYS A 127 5.95 -3.32 -12.75
N PRO A 128 6.04 -3.67 -11.45
CA PRO A 128 5.43 -2.85 -10.40
C PRO A 128 5.94 -1.41 -10.40
N GLN A 129 7.26 -1.22 -10.48
CA GLN A 129 7.88 0.11 -10.44
C GLN A 129 7.55 0.92 -11.69
N LYS A 130 7.55 0.29 -12.87
CA LYS A 130 7.16 0.96 -14.11
C LYS A 130 5.70 1.42 -14.07
N LEU A 131 4.79 0.52 -13.69
CA LEU A 131 3.36 0.85 -13.59
C LEU A 131 3.11 1.92 -12.53
N LEU A 132 3.77 1.83 -11.37
CA LEU A 132 3.62 2.82 -10.31
C LEU A 132 4.14 4.20 -10.72
N SER A 133 5.23 4.25 -11.49
CA SER A 133 5.75 5.49 -12.08
C SER A 133 4.75 6.12 -13.07
N GLU A 134 4.13 5.31 -13.94
CA GLU A 134 3.09 5.76 -14.88
C GLU A 134 1.85 6.31 -14.15
N ILE A 135 1.38 5.59 -13.11
CA ILE A 135 0.29 6.05 -12.24
C ILE A 135 0.66 7.35 -11.52
N GLY A 136 1.85 7.42 -10.94
CA GLY A 136 2.35 8.63 -10.28
C GLY A 136 2.40 9.84 -11.22
N LYS A 137 2.82 9.64 -12.48
CA LYS A 137 2.80 10.68 -13.51
C LYS A 137 1.38 11.19 -13.78
N GLN A 138 0.41 10.29 -13.98
CA GLN A 138 -0.99 10.66 -14.25
C GLN A 138 -1.65 11.37 -13.07
N LEU A 139 -1.36 10.93 -11.83
CA LEU A 139 -1.81 11.64 -10.63
C LEU A 139 -1.21 13.05 -10.55
N GLY A 140 0.08 13.20 -10.88
CA GLY A 140 0.76 14.49 -10.98
C GLY A 140 0.09 15.44 -11.97
N GLU A 141 -0.26 14.94 -13.16
CA GLU A 141 -0.97 15.69 -14.20
C GLU A 141 -2.39 16.11 -13.76
N THR A 142 -3.00 15.36 -12.84
CA THR A 142 -4.32 15.67 -12.24
C THR A 142 -4.21 16.66 -11.06
N GLY A 143 -3.00 17.10 -10.72
CA GLY A 143 -2.72 18.09 -9.69
C GLY A 143 -2.50 17.52 -8.28
N TYR A 144 -2.20 16.23 -8.17
CA TYR A 144 -1.74 15.62 -6.91
C TYR A 144 -0.22 15.76 -6.78
N ALA A 145 0.30 15.95 -5.57
CA ALA A 145 1.75 15.98 -5.36
C ALA A 145 2.26 14.58 -5.01
N VAL A 146 3.05 13.99 -5.92
CA VAL A 146 3.60 12.64 -5.75
C VAL A 146 5.02 12.71 -5.21
N GLN A 147 5.31 11.91 -4.19
CA GLN A 147 6.56 11.88 -3.44
C GLN A 147 7.12 10.46 -3.36
N SER A 148 8.44 10.35 -3.29
CA SER A 148 9.14 9.07 -3.08
C SER A 148 9.30 8.68 -1.61
N LYS A 149 8.93 9.58 -0.68
CA LYS A 149 9.03 9.37 0.76
C LYS A 149 7.78 9.90 1.45
N ALA A 150 7.38 9.23 2.53
CA ALA A 150 6.37 9.73 3.44
C ALA A 150 6.76 11.10 3.98
N MET A 151 5.83 12.05 3.96
CA MET A 151 5.93 13.22 4.81
C MET A 151 5.58 12.84 6.25
N ALA A 152 6.19 13.54 7.21
CA ALA A 152 5.86 13.36 8.61
C ALA A 152 4.40 13.76 8.87
N CYS A 153 4.02 14.97 8.46
CA CYS A 153 2.66 15.50 8.56
C CYS A 153 2.29 16.22 7.25
N SER A 154 1.10 15.97 6.68
CA SER A 154 0.68 16.66 5.47
C SER A 154 0.39 18.15 5.72
N PRO A 155 0.49 19.01 4.68
CA PRO A 155 0.05 20.40 4.77
C PRO A 155 -1.44 20.54 5.14
N VAL A 156 -2.28 19.58 4.74
CA VAL A 156 -3.70 19.55 5.07
C VAL A 156 -3.92 19.39 6.57
N LEU A 157 -3.19 18.46 7.19
CA LEU A 157 -3.25 18.26 8.63
C LEU A 157 -2.76 19.51 9.38
N GLN A 158 -1.66 20.11 8.94
CA GLN A 158 -1.12 21.32 9.55
C GLN A 158 -2.11 22.48 9.51
N GLU A 159 -2.85 22.63 8.41
CA GLU A 159 -3.87 23.68 8.29
C GLU A 159 -5.06 23.42 9.20
N ARG A 160 -5.55 22.18 9.31
CA ARG A 160 -6.61 21.81 10.25
C ARG A 160 -6.21 22.11 11.70
N LEU A 161 -5.01 21.70 12.09
CA LEU A 161 -4.44 21.99 13.42
C LEU A 161 -4.43 23.48 13.75
N ARG A 162 -4.09 24.33 12.79
CA ARG A 162 -4.10 25.80 12.97
C ARG A 162 -5.50 26.38 13.12
N GLN A 163 -6.51 25.75 12.53
CA GLN A 163 -7.90 26.19 12.63
C GLN A 163 -8.52 25.82 13.98
N GLU A 164 -8.17 24.66 14.53
CA GLU A 164 -8.66 24.23 15.86
C GLU A 164 -8.00 24.98 17.02
N ALA A 165 -6.81 25.57 16.80
CA ALA A 165 -6.11 26.35 17.81
C ALA A 165 -6.63 27.80 17.98
N LYS A 166 -7.62 28.23 17.18
CA LYS A 166 -8.21 29.57 17.21
C LYS A 166 -9.54 29.57 17.95
#